data_AF-A0A7E5V8W6-F1
#
_entry.id   AF-A0A7E5V8W6-F1
#
_cell.length_a   1.000
_cell.length_b   1.000
_cell.length_c   1.000
_cell.angle_alpha   90.00
_cell.angle_beta   90.00
_cell.angle_gamma   90.00
#
_symmetry.space_group_name_H-M   'P 1'
#
loop_
_entity.id
_entity.type
_entity.pdbx_description
1 polymer ?
#
loop_
_entity_poly.entity_id
_entity_poly.type
_entity_poly.pdbx_seq_one_letter_code
_entity_poly.pdbx_strand_id
1 'polypeptide(L)'
;METKSEEKPGAEKTIFDAIAQNDFVEFKNILAQHKGAVDFFDENGMTALQHAAYKGNKDMVQLLLDRGADVNSGKHEYNYTALHFGALSGSSEVCKLLLDAGAKSTATNSVGRTASQMAAFVGNHHTVATINNYIPRSELSYYSAVQGQQTEPYLPAILVDPLHKFVLGVNIHPVRLALNLQHIPSLLDNAEKVIKTLELLCKKEMTRGGDTNEVMAFKYHYLAYVLREIHNIRDKKPNSDKDDKKHDVVEVFSKKLLKPGKDGVSLDLMDTFLKDCVREFPFRECTTFHQMVSSLASKDPPPALSVINCTINGQRGFVDAIPYCSTCGEEKPAKKCSKCKSVQYCDRECQRLHWFVHKKACNRESSAPAPSNAKVNIDANELSSELQNLVAG
;
A
#
# COMPACT_ATOMS: atom_id res chain seq x y z
N MET A 1 -46.67 44.21 6.85
CA MET A 1 -45.97 43.60 8.00
C MET A 1 -45.62 42.18 7.58
N GLU A 2 -44.39 42.05 7.09
CA GLU A 2 -43.77 40.77 6.74
C GLU A 2 -43.13 40.19 8.00
N THR A 3 -43.46 38.94 8.32
CA THR A 3 -42.59 38.04 9.09
C THR A 3 -42.88 36.62 8.62
N LYS A 4 -42.14 36.18 7.59
CA LYS A 4 -41.90 34.77 7.31
C LYS A 4 -40.52 34.42 7.87
N SER A 5 -40.50 33.71 8.99
CA SER A 5 -39.31 33.02 9.49
C SER A 5 -39.76 31.66 10.03
N GLU A 6 -40.00 30.73 9.10
CA GLU A 6 -39.98 29.30 9.41
C GLU A 6 -38.53 28.82 9.24
N GLU A 7 -37.73 28.94 10.29
CA GLU A 7 -36.47 28.20 10.39
C GLU A 7 -36.81 26.74 10.71
N LYS A 8 -36.49 25.83 9.79
CA LYS A 8 -36.55 24.38 10.07
C LYS A 8 -35.41 23.99 11.01
N PRO A 9 -35.68 23.48 12.23
CA PRO A 9 -34.66 22.81 13.00
C PRO A 9 -34.51 21.37 12.48
N GLY A 10 -33.30 20.90 12.16
CA GLY A 10 -33.02 19.46 12.20
C GLY A 10 -32.75 18.69 10.90
N ALA A 11 -32.04 19.26 9.91
CA ALA A 11 -31.39 18.45 8.86
C ALA A 11 -29.89 18.21 9.14
N GLU A 12 -29.23 19.20 9.76
CA GLU A 12 -27.79 19.15 10.08
C GLU A 12 -27.49 18.25 11.28
N LYS A 13 -28.26 18.36 12.38
CA LYS A 13 -28.09 17.42 13.51
C LYS A 13 -28.41 15.98 13.10
N THR A 14 -29.43 15.78 12.27
CA THR A 14 -29.85 14.44 11.84
C THR A 14 -28.85 13.75 10.92
N ILE A 15 -28.10 14.47 10.08
CA ILE A 15 -27.10 13.82 9.21
C ILE A 15 -25.92 13.29 10.03
N PHE A 16 -25.48 14.02 11.06
CA PHE A 16 -24.42 13.57 11.95
C PHE A 16 -24.86 12.36 12.77
N ASP A 17 -26.11 12.31 13.23
CA ASP A 17 -26.68 11.14 13.91
C ASP A 17 -26.68 9.90 13.01
N ALA A 18 -27.08 10.05 11.74
CA ALA A 18 -27.05 8.96 10.76
C ALA A 18 -25.62 8.45 10.50
N ILE A 19 -24.64 9.36 10.38
CA ILE A 19 -23.21 8.97 10.24
C ILE A 19 -22.71 8.28 11.52
N ALA A 20 -23.04 8.82 12.70
CA ALA A 20 -22.61 8.28 13.98
C ALA A 20 -23.09 6.84 14.19
N GLN A 21 -24.33 6.56 13.78
CA GLN A 21 -24.99 5.25 13.83
C GLN A 21 -24.65 4.34 12.63
N ASN A 22 -23.90 4.85 11.65
CA ASN A 22 -23.59 4.16 10.40
C ASN A 22 -24.85 3.77 9.59
N ASP A 23 -25.94 4.54 9.73
CA ASP A 23 -27.19 4.33 9.00
C ASP A 23 -27.09 4.95 7.61
N PHE A 24 -26.70 4.13 6.64
CA PHE A 24 -26.54 4.57 5.26
C PHE A 24 -27.87 4.88 4.56
N VAL A 25 -28.97 4.26 4.98
CA VAL A 25 -30.29 4.49 4.37
C VAL A 25 -30.79 5.86 4.77
N GLU A 26 -30.75 6.17 6.07
CA GLU A 26 -31.19 7.48 6.56
C GLU A 26 -30.28 8.59 6.05
N PHE A 27 -28.96 8.37 6.07
CA PHE A 27 -27.99 9.29 5.47
C PHE A 27 -28.31 9.62 4.01
N LYS A 28 -28.63 8.60 3.20
CA LYS A 28 -29.05 8.78 1.80
C LYS A 28 -30.36 9.54 1.68
N ASN A 29 -31.34 9.26 2.53
CA ASN A 29 -32.64 9.94 2.52
C ASN A 29 -32.47 11.43 2.81
N ILE A 30 -31.68 11.77 3.83
CA ILE A 30 -31.36 13.17 4.18
C ILE A 30 -30.70 13.88 2.99
N LEU A 31 -29.67 13.27 2.40
CA LEU A 31 -28.99 13.83 1.23
C LEU A 31 -29.90 13.94 -0.01
N ALA A 32 -30.86 13.04 -0.20
CA ALA A 32 -31.80 13.11 -1.32
C ALA A 32 -32.81 14.27 -1.16
N GLN A 33 -33.17 14.60 0.08
CA GLN A 33 -34.07 15.71 0.39
C GLN A 33 -33.35 17.07 0.38
N HIS A 34 -32.03 17.08 0.58
CA HIS A 34 -31.22 18.30 0.53
C HIS A 34 -30.75 18.63 -0.89
N LYS A 35 -31.19 19.78 -1.42
CA LYS A 35 -30.80 20.26 -2.77
C LYS A 35 -29.60 21.21 -2.79
N GLY A 36 -29.11 21.63 -1.62
CA GLY A 36 -27.99 22.56 -1.47
C GLY A 36 -26.63 21.89 -1.38
N ALA A 37 -25.62 22.68 -1.00
CA ALA A 37 -24.28 22.17 -0.71
C ALA A 37 -24.33 21.16 0.45
N VAL A 38 -23.51 20.11 0.37
CA VAL A 38 -23.49 19.01 1.35
C VAL A 38 -22.41 19.16 2.43
N ASP A 39 -21.78 20.33 2.50
CA ASP A 39 -20.83 20.70 3.55
C ASP A 39 -21.56 21.07 4.84
N PHE A 40 -22.27 20.12 5.44
CA PHE A 40 -22.89 20.32 6.76
C PHE A 40 -21.79 20.42 7.81
N PHE A 41 -21.91 21.38 8.73
CA PHE A 41 -20.93 21.64 9.78
C PHE A 41 -21.53 21.36 11.17
N ASP A 42 -20.75 20.74 12.05
CA ASP A 42 -21.09 20.68 13.47
C ASP A 42 -20.59 21.91 14.23
N GLU A 43 -20.81 21.93 15.55
CA GLU A 43 -20.44 23.05 16.44
C GLU A 43 -18.91 23.30 16.49
N ASN A 44 -18.09 22.32 16.11
CA ASN A 44 -16.62 22.41 16.05
C ASN A 44 -16.11 22.75 14.64
N GLY A 45 -17.02 23.00 13.69
CA GLY A 45 -16.70 23.23 12.29
C GLY A 45 -16.31 21.97 11.52
N MET A 46 -16.59 20.77 12.06
CA MET A 46 -16.31 19.50 11.40
C MET A 46 -17.37 19.18 10.35
N THR A 47 -16.96 18.77 9.16
CA THR A 47 -17.90 18.48 8.06
C THR A 47 -18.50 17.07 8.13
N ALA A 48 -19.66 16.86 7.50
CA ALA A 48 -20.22 15.51 7.30
C ALA A 48 -19.20 14.56 6.62
N LEU A 49 -18.39 15.06 5.68
CA LEU A 49 -17.33 14.29 5.03
C LEU A 49 -16.22 13.90 6.01
N GLN A 50 -15.82 14.80 6.90
CA GLN A 50 -14.84 14.53 7.95
C GLN A 50 -15.36 13.47 8.95
N HIS A 51 -16.64 13.55 9.34
CA HIS A 51 -17.30 12.54 10.19
C HIS A 51 -17.34 11.17 9.52
N ALA A 52 -17.78 11.10 8.26
CA ALA A 52 -17.81 9.86 7.49
C ALA A 52 -16.41 9.26 7.30
N ALA A 53 -15.40 10.12 7.07
CA ALA A 53 -14.01 9.71 6.94
C ALA A 53 -13.44 9.15 8.25
N TYR A 54 -13.75 9.77 9.39
CA TYR A 54 -13.32 9.28 10.71
C TYR A 54 -13.92 7.91 11.03
N LYS A 55 -15.17 7.66 10.62
CA LYS A 55 -15.82 6.34 10.72
C LYS A 55 -15.26 5.30 9.75
N GLY A 56 -14.43 5.72 8.79
CA GLY A 56 -13.93 4.84 7.73
C GLY A 56 -15.01 4.33 6.77
N ASN A 57 -16.21 4.95 6.76
CA ASN A 57 -17.31 4.52 5.90
C ASN A 57 -17.12 5.05 4.48
N LYS A 58 -16.62 4.17 3.62
CA LYS A 58 -16.38 4.43 2.19
C LYS A 58 -17.62 4.88 1.44
N ASP A 59 -18.77 4.26 1.67
CA ASP A 59 -19.98 4.50 0.89
C ASP A 59 -20.56 5.89 1.18
N MET A 60 -20.51 6.31 2.46
CA MET A 60 -20.89 7.67 2.85
C MET A 60 -19.92 8.72 2.30
N VAL A 61 -18.61 8.45 2.37
CA VAL A 61 -17.57 9.32 1.79
C VAL A 61 -17.78 9.49 0.30
N GLN A 62 -17.94 8.39 -0.45
CA GLN A 62 -18.16 8.43 -1.89
C GLN A 62 -19.40 9.26 -2.23
N LEU A 63 -20.52 9.04 -1.54
CA LEU A 63 -21.75 9.77 -1.82
C LEU A 63 -21.62 11.28 -1.57
N LEU A 64 -20.90 11.70 -0.52
CA LEU A 64 -20.66 13.13 -0.26
C LEU A 64 -19.77 13.75 -1.35
N LEU A 65 -18.71 13.05 -1.77
CA LEU A 65 -17.84 13.51 -2.84
C LEU A 65 -18.58 13.61 -4.18
N ASP A 66 -19.43 12.63 -4.50
CA ASP A 66 -20.28 12.64 -5.70
C ASP A 66 -21.30 13.81 -5.69
N ARG A 67 -21.66 14.30 -4.50
CA ARG A 67 -22.52 15.47 -4.30
C ARG A 67 -21.74 16.79 -4.18
N GLY A 68 -20.43 16.76 -4.41
CA GLY A 68 -19.60 17.96 -4.46
C GLY A 68 -19.17 18.50 -3.11
N ALA A 69 -19.09 17.67 -2.06
CA ALA A 69 -18.51 18.07 -0.78
C ALA A 69 -17.06 18.58 -0.96
N ASP A 70 -16.71 19.66 -0.25
CA ASP A 70 -15.35 20.19 -0.26
C ASP A 70 -14.40 19.27 0.52
N VAL A 71 -13.62 18.49 -0.22
CA VAL A 71 -12.63 17.55 0.32
C VAL A 71 -11.54 18.24 1.16
N ASN A 72 -11.28 19.52 0.92
CA ASN A 72 -10.22 20.30 1.57
C ASN A 72 -10.77 21.33 2.58
N SER A 73 -12.03 21.18 3.01
CA SER A 73 -12.62 22.08 4.01
C SER A 73 -11.74 22.21 5.24
N GLY A 74 -11.42 23.47 5.59
CA GLY A 74 -10.51 23.85 6.67
C GLY A 74 -11.20 24.57 7.83
N LYS A 75 -12.51 24.40 8.00
CA LYS A 75 -13.29 25.09 9.06
C LYS A 75 -13.22 24.41 10.43
N HIS A 76 -12.66 23.20 10.51
CA HIS A 76 -12.47 22.48 11.77
C HIS A 76 -11.51 23.26 12.69
N GLU A 77 -11.85 23.41 13.97
CA GLU A 77 -11.10 24.23 14.95
C GLU A 77 -9.57 24.01 14.93
N TYR A 78 -9.14 22.77 14.74
CA TYR A 78 -7.73 22.37 14.71
C TYR A 78 -7.14 22.14 13.30
N ASN A 79 -7.78 22.66 12.25
CA ASN A 79 -7.36 22.51 10.84
C ASN A 79 -7.24 21.04 10.37
N TYR A 80 -7.99 20.12 10.95
CA TYR A 80 -8.05 18.74 10.46
C TYR A 80 -8.86 18.70 9.17
N THR A 81 -8.33 18.03 8.16
CA THR A 81 -9.03 17.78 6.88
C THR A 81 -9.68 16.40 6.88
N ALA A 82 -10.55 16.11 5.91
CA ALA A 82 -11.13 14.78 5.75
C ALA A 82 -10.05 13.69 5.62
N LEU A 83 -8.92 13.99 4.97
CA LEU A 83 -7.81 13.05 4.84
C LEU A 83 -7.14 12.73 6.18
N HIS A 84 -7.04 13.68 7.12
CA HIS A 84 -6.54 13.40 8.47
C HIS A 84 -7.45 12.42 9.21
N PHE A 85 -8.77 12.62 9.13
CA PHE A 85 -9.74 11.72 9.76
C PHE A 85 -9.76 10.33 9.11
N GLY A 86 -9.70 10.26 7.77
CA GLY A 86 -9.50 9.01 7.05
C GLY A 86 -8.23 8.28 7.49
N ALA A 87 -7.13 9.02 7.66
CA ALA A 87 -5.86 8.49 8.12
C ALA A 87 -5.93 7.90 9.55
N LEU A 88 -6.59 8.61 10.47
CA LEU A 88 -6.84 8.16 11.84
C LEU A 88 -7.75 6.92 11.90
N SER A 89 -8.76 6.82 11.02
CA SER A 89 -9.66 5.66 10.96
C SER A 89 -8.95 4.36 10.55
N GLY A 90 -7.80 4.46 9.88
CA GLY A 90 -7.11 3.31 9.30
C GLY A 90 -7.69 2.82 7.97
N SER A 91 -8.74 3.48 7.46
CA SER A 91 -9.36 3.13 6.18
C SER A 91 -8.56 3.69 5.00
N SER A 92 -7.66 2.86 4.46
CA SER A 92 -6.88 3.21 3.26
C SER A 92 -7.76 3.43 2.02
N GLU A 93 -8.92 2.75 1.93
CA GLU A 93 -9.88 2.97 0.85
C GLU A 93 -10.49 4.37 0.90
N VAL A 94 -10.90 4.83 2.10
CA VAL A 94 -11.38 6.21 2.29
C VAL A 94 -10.29 7.22 1.94
N CYS A 95 -9.06 7.00 2.41
CA CYS A 95 -7.94 7.89 2.08
C CYS A 95 -7.71 7.99 0.58
N LYS A 96 -7.78 6.86 -0.13
CA LYS A 96 -7.66 6.84 -1.58
C LYS A 96 -8.79 7.63 -2.26
N LEU A 97 -10.05 7.45 -1.84
CA LEU A 97 -11.17 8.22 -2.40
C LEU A 97 -11.00 9.72 -2.21
N LEU A 98 -10.57 10.15 -1.02
CA LEU A 98 -10.31 11.55 -0.73
C LEU A 98 -9.18 12.10 -1.61
N LEU A 99 -8.10 11.34 -1.80
CA LEU A 99 -6.98 11.72 -2.67
C LEU A 99 -7.38 11.76 -4.16
N ASP A 100 -8.19 10.80 -4.61
CA ASP A 100 -8.79 10.78 -5.96
C ASP A 100 -9.69 12.01 -6.17
N ALA A 101 -10.35 12.50 -5.12
CA ALA A 101 -11.15 13.75 -5.14
C ALA A 101 -10.32 15.04 -4.96
N GLY A 102 -8.99 14.95 -4.85
CA GLY A 102 -8.10 16.12 -4.78
C GLY A 102 -7.77 16.58 -3.35
N ALA A 103 -7.88 15.72 -2.35
CA ALA A 103 -7.37 16.01 -1.01
C ALA A 103 -5.87 16.33 -1.04
N LYS A 104 -5.47 17.41 -0.37
CA LYS A 104 -4.06 17.79 -0.24
C LYS A 104 -3.35 16.91 0.79
N SER A 105 -2.48 16.01 0.34
CA SER A 105 -1.69 15.14 1.22
C SER A 105 -0.67 15.88 2.10
N THR A 106 -0.28 17.09 1.69
CA THR A 106 0.68 17.97 2.38
C THR A 106 0.02 18.94 3.36
N ALA A 107 -1.32 19.00 3.42
CA ALA A 107 -2.00 19.85 4.39
C ALA A 107 -1.65 19.42 5.82
N THR A 108 -1.39 20.40 6.67
CA THR A 108 -1.07 20.19 8.09
C THR A 108 -2.17 20.71 9.00
N ASN A 109 -2.40 19.99 10.09
CA ASN A 109 -3.27 20.44 11.18
C ASN A 109 -2.58 21.49 12.08
N SER A 110 -3.26 21.94 13.14
CA SER A 110 -2.75 22.96 14.08
C SER A 110 -1.45 22.59 14.80
N VAL A 111 -1.09 21.31 14.86
CA VAL A 111 0.17 20.82 15.45
C VAL A 111 1.25 20.53 14.40
N GLY A 112 1.05 20.97 13.16
CA GLY A 112 2.03 20.85 12.09
C GLY A 112 2.19 19.42 11.55
N ARG A 113 1.17 18.57 11.70
CA ARG A 113 1.21 17.17 11.24
C ARG A 113 0.37 16.95 10.00
N THR A 114 0.89 16.16 9.06
CA THR A 114 0.16 15.71 7.88
C THR A 114 -0.73 14.51 8.20
N ALA A 115 -1.67 14.20 7.31
CA ALA A 115 -2.52 13.01 7.44
C ALA A 115 -1.70 11.71 7.52
N SER A 116 -0.65 11.54 6.72
CA SER A 116 0.20 10.33 6.79
C SER A 116 0.95 10.23 8.11
N GLN A 117 1.39 11.36 8.70
CA GLN A 117 1.99 11.37 10.03
C GLN A 117 0.99 11.01 11.12
N MET A 118 -0.28 11.46 11.02
CA MET A 118 -1.33 11.05 11.93
C MET A 118 -1.64 9.55 11.82
N ALA A 119 -1.69 8.98 10.61
CA ALA A 119 -1.81 7.52 10.43
C ALA A 119 -0.64 6.78 11.09
N ALA A 120 0.60 7.27 10.94
CA ALA A 120 1.77 6.65 11.55
C ALA A 120 1.70 6.68 13.09
N PHE A 121 1.24 7.79 13.67
CA PHE A 121 1.10 7.96 15.12
C PHE A 121 0.17 6.91 15.75
N VAL A 122 -0.91 6.52 15.05
CA VAL A 122 -1.85 5.48 15.51
C VAL A 122 -1.55 4.08 14.97
N GLY A 123 -0.41 3.88 14.29
CA GLY A 123 0.02 2.58 13.77
C GLY A 123 -0.67 2.11 12.48
N ASN A 124 -1.37 2.99 11.75
CA ASN A 124 -2.07 2.68 10.50
C ASN A 124 -1.12 2.61 9.30
N HIS A 125 -0.16 1.68 9.32
CA HIS A 125 0.93 1.60 8.33
C HIS A 125 0.47 1.42 6.88
N HIS A 126 -0.61 0.67 6.62
CA HIS A 126 -1.15 0.53 5.26
C HIS A 126 -1.68 1.86 4.71
N THR A 127 -2.26 2.69 5.59
CA THR A 127 -2.75 4.02 5.24
C THR A 127 -1.61 5.01 5.04
N VAL A 128 -0.55 4.95 5.85
CA VAL A 128 0.70 5.70 5.60
C VAL A 128 1.23 5.41 4.21
N ALA A 129 1.37 4.12 3.87
CA ALA A 129 1.82 3.71 2.55
C ALA A 129 0.88 4.20 1.45
N THR A 130 -0.44 4.07 1.63
CA THR A 130 -1.43 4.51 0.64
C THR A 130 -1.32 6.01 0.35
N ILE A 131 -1.19 6.86 1.39
CA ILE A 131 -1.08 8.31 1.23
C ILE A 131 0.27 8.69 0.61
N ASN A 132 1.37 8.15 1.12
CA ASN A 132 2.72 8.53 0.67
C ASN A 132 3.04 8.03 -0.75
N ASN A 133 2.41 6.93 -1.18
CA ASN A 133 2.58 6.35 -2.51
C ASN A 133 1.56 6.86 -3.54
N TYR A 134 0.66 7.76 -3.13
CA TYR A 134 -0.40 8.25 -4.02
C TYR A 134 0.16 9.17 -5.11
N ILE A 135 -0.29 8.93 -6.33
CA ILE A 135 -0.12 9.84 -7.46
C ILE A 135 -1.47 10.07 -8.14
N PRO A 136 -1.79 11.30 -8.57
CA PRO A 136 -2.99 11.54 -9.33
C PRO A 136 -2.85 10.93 -10.74
N ARG A 137 -3.97 10.48 -11.32
CA ARG A 137 -3.97 9.87 -12.67
C ARG A 137 -3.36 10.78 -13.74
N SER A 138 -3.50 12.09 -13.58
CA SER A 138 -2.91 13.09 -14.47
C SER A 138 -1.39 12.97 -14.61
N GLU A 139 -0.68 12.48 -13.59
CA GLU A 139 0.76 12.24 -13.67
C GLU A 139 1.12 11.21 -14.74
N LEU A 140 0.30 10.17 -14.90
CA LEU A 140 0.49 9.14 -15.92
C LEU A 140 -0.11 9.56 -17.26
N SER A 141 -1.27 10.23 -17.25
CA SER A 141 -1.89 10.78 -18.45
C SER A 141 -0.99 11.77 -19.19
N TYR A 142 -0.08 12.45 -18.48
CA TYR A 142 0.95 13.28 -19.11
C TYR A 142 1.74 12.50 -20.19
N TYR A 143 2.13 11.25 -19.89
CA TYR A 143 2.92 10.42 -20.79
C TYR A 143 2.11 9.75 -21.91
N SER A 144 0.77 9.90 -21.89
CA SER A 144 -0.11 9.40 -22.96
C SER A 144 -0.45 10.43 -24.03
N ALA A 145 -0.01 11.68 -23.85
CA ALA A 145 0.02 12.68 -24.90
C ALA A 145 1.36 12.67 -25.65
N VAL A 146 1.33 13.00 -26.94
CA VAL A 146 2.55 13.21 -27.75
C VAL A 146 3.23 14.50 -27.30
N GLN A 147 4.53 14.45 -27.05
CA GLN A 147 5.31 15.58 -26.53
C GLN A 147 6.49 15.94 -27.44
N GLY A 148 6.70 17.24 -27.66
CA GLY A 148 7.87 17.75 -28.38
C GLY A 148 8.01 17.16 -29.79
N GLN A 149 9.10 16.43 -30.03
CA GLN A 149 9.42 15.81 -31.34
C GLN A 149 8.95 14.35 -31.46
N GLN A 150 8.14 13.86 -30.51
CA GLN A 150 7.64 12.50 -30.56
C GLN A 150 6.68 12.26 -31.73
N THR A 151 6.76 11.08 -32.33
CA THR A 151 5.78 10.58 -33.31
C THR A 151 4.63 9.81 -32.64
N GLU A 152 4.88 9.23 -31.46
CA GLU A 152 3.89 8.51 -30.65
C GLU A 152 4.13 8.77 -29.14
N PRO A 153 3.08 8.64 -28.29
CA PRO A 153 3.25 8.84 -26.85
C PRO A 153 4.11 7.76 -26.21
N TYR A 154 4.79 8.10 -25.11
CA TYR A 154 5.57 7.14 -24.31
C TYR A 154 4.70 6.03 -23.73
N LEU A 155 3.45 6.34 -23.35
CA LEU A 155 2.50 5.40 -22.77
C LEU A 155 1.18 5.41 -23.56
N PRO A 156 0.73 4.30 -24.16
CA PRO A 156 -0.60 4.21 -24.74
C PRO A 156 -1.69 4.56 -23.70
N ALA A 157 -2.69 5.38 -24.09
CA ALA A 157 -3.72 5.87 -23.16
C ALA A 157 -4.48 4.74 -22.43
N ILE A 158 -4.69 3.60 -23.11
CA ILE A 158 -5.32 2.41 -22.53
C ILE A 158 -4.55 1.79 -21.36
N LEU A 159 -3.25 2.11 -21.22
CA LEU A 159 -2.39 1.61 -20.15
C LEU A 159 -2.33 2.55 -18.95
N VAL A 160 -2.88 3.77 -19.02
CA VAL A 160 -2.86 4.74 -17.91
C VAL A 160 -3.49 4.14 -16.65
N ASP A 161 -4.73 3.63 -16.75
CA ASP A 161 -5.45 3.07 -15.62
C ASP A 161 -4.81 1.77 -15.07
N PRO A 162 -4.44 0.80 -15.93
CA PRO A 162 -3.67 -0.36 -15.49
C PRO A 162 -2.36 0.00 -14.77
N LEU A 163 -1.58 0.95 -15.30
CA LEU A 163 -0.32 1.36 -14.72
C LEU A 163 -0.54 2.14 -13.41
N HIS A 164 -1.56 3.01 -13.36
CA HIS A 164 -1.95 3.73 -12.14
C HIS A 164 -2.24 2.75 -11.01
N LYS A 165 -3.05 1.73 -11.28
CA LYS A 165 -3.35 0.67 -10.31
C LYS A 165 -2.09 -0.08 -9.87
N PHE A 166 -1.18 -0.37 -10.80
CA PHE A 166 0.07 -1.08 -10.49
C PHE A 166 1.01 -0.24 -9.60
N VAL A 167 1.20 1.05 -9.92
CA VAL A 167 2.04 1.98 -9.15
C VAL A 167 1.49 2.23 -7.75
N LEU A 168 0.16 2.34 -7.60
CA LEU A 168 -0.47 2.54 -6.30
C LEU A 168 -0.44 1.30 -5.39
N GLY A 169 0.05 0.15 -5.88
CA GLY A 169 0.23 -1.05 -5.07
C GLY A 169 1.13 -0.78 -3.86
N VAL A 170 0.65 -1.16 -2.67
CA VAL A 170 1.41 -1.09 -1.41
C VAL A 170 2.23 -2.35 -1.17
N ASN A 171 1.68 -3.53 -1.50
CA ASN A 171 2.45 -4.77 -1.41
C ASN A 171 3.45 -4.85 -2.57
N ILE A 172 4.70 -4.53 -2.24
CA ILE A 172 5.82 -4.48 -3.18
C ILE A 172 6.57 -5.82 -3.30
N HIS A 173 6.10 -6.90 -2.67
CA HIS A 173 6.78 -8.20 -2.75
C HIS A 173 6.91 -8.64 -4.23
N PRO A 174 8.09 -9.06 -4.73
CA PRO A 174 8.28 -9.37 -6.15
C PRO A 174 7.25 -10.35 -6.71
N VAL A 175 6.94 -11.42 -5.97
CA VAL A 175 5.91 -12.39 -6.37
C VAL A 175 4.51 -11.78 -6.43
N ARG A 176 4.15 -10.84 -5.54
CA ARG A 176 2.88 -10.11 -5.63
C ARG A 176 2.85 -9.26 -6.90
N LEU A 177 3.94 -8.57 -7.22
CA LEU A 177 4.03 -7.78 -8.45
C LEU A 177 3.86 -8.65 -9.70
N ALA A 178 4.47 -9.84 -9.73
CA ALA A 178 4.29 -10.81 -10.82
C ALA A 178 2.83 -11.28 -10.95
N LEU A 179 2.18 -11.63 -9.84
CA LEU A 179 0.76 -11.99 -9.82
C LEU A 179 -0.14 -10.84 -10.31
N ASN A 180 0.15 -9.60 -9.89
CA ASN A 180 -0.61 -8.43 -10.34
C ASN A 180 -0.46 -8.22 -11.86
N LEU A 181 0.75 -8.38 -12.40
CA LEU A 181 1.02 -8.29 -13.83
C LEU A 181 0.33 -9.42 -14.63
N GLN A 182 0.23 -10.62 -14.07
CA GLN A 182 -0.55 -11.72 -14.67
C GLN A 182 -2.03 -11.38 -14.86
N HIS A 183 -2.61 -10.66 -13.90
CA HIS A 183 -4.00 -10.20 -13.96
C HIS A 183 -4.18 -8.94 -14.83
N ILE A 184 -3.10 -8.35 -15.32
CA ILE A 184 -3.08 -7.16 -16.17
C ILE A 184 -2.14 -7.40 -17.37
N PRO A 185 -2.49 -8.32 -18.29
CA PRO A 185 -1.60 -8.74 -19.37
C PRO A 185 -1.18 -7.58 -20.29
N SER A 186 -2.02 -6.56 -20.46
CA SER A 186 -1.73 -5.38 -21.27
C SER A 186 -0.46 -4.62 -20.83
N LEU A 187 -0.11 -4.64 -19.54
CA LEU A 187 1.13 -4.04 -19.04
C LEU A 187 2.36 -4.85 -19.46
N LEU A 188 2.27 -6.19 -19.39
CA LEU A 188 3.34 -7.05 -19.84
C LEU A 188 3.49 -6.96 -21.36
N ASP A 189 2.40 -7.01 -22.12
CA ASP A 189 2.42 -6.92 -23.60
C ASP A 189 3.07 -5.64 -24.11
N ASN A 190 3.08 -4.58 -23.29
CA ASN A 190 3.71 -3.29 -23.57
C ASN A 190 4.86 -2.99 -22.59
N ALA A 191 5.54 -4.02 -22.07
CA ALA A 191 6.51 -3.88 -20.98
C ALA A 191 7.59 -2.84 -21.26
N GLU A 192 8.15 -2.76 -22.48
CA GLU A 192 9.17 -1.77 -22.83
C GLU A 192 8.67 -0.32 -22.63
N LYS A 193 7.46 0.00 -23.12
CA LYS A 193 6.85 1.32 -22.96
C LYS A 193 6.54 1.63 -21.49
N VAL A 194 6.07 0.63 -20.75
CA VAL A 194 5.77 0.77 -19.31
C VAL A 194 7.05 0.99 -18.50
N ILE A 195 8.10 0.19 -18.73
CA ILE A 195 9.42 0.34 -18.12
C ILE A 195 9.97 1.73 -18.42
N LYS A 196 9.90 2.17 -19.69
CA LYS A 196 10.37 3.50 -20.08
C LYS A 196 9.63 4.61 -19.36
N THR A 197 8.31 4.47 -19.20
CA THR A 197 7.48 5.45 -18.48
C THR A 197 7.87 5.51 -17.00
N LEU A 198 8.09 4.36 -16.34
CA LEU A 198 8.57 4.31 -14.96
C LEU A 198 9.95 4.93 -14.79
N GLU A 199 10.89 4.72 -15.72
CA GLU A 199 12.19 5.39 -15.71
C GLU A 199 12.08 6.91 -15.85
N LEU A 200 11.17 7.40 -16.70
CA LEU A 200 10.92 8.83 -16.86
C LEU A 200 10.27 9.44 -15.61
N LEU A 201 9.36 8.72 -14.95
CA LEU A 201 8.79 9.12 -13.66
C LEU A 201 9.86 9.16 -12.57
N CYS A 202 10.72 8.15 -12.50
CA CYS A 202 11.87 8.10 -11.60
C CYS A 202 12.75 9.34 -11.77
N LYS A 203 13.12 9.66 -13.02
CA LYS A 203 13.90 10.87 -13.33
C LYS A 203 13.14 12.15 -12.98
N LYS A 204 11.84 12.21 -13.28
CA LYS A 204 11.00 13.38 -12.97
C LYS A 204 11.08 13.69 -11.48
N GLU A 205 10.83 12.72 -10.60
CA GLU A 205 10.86 12.93 -9.14
C GLU A 205 12.19 13.47 -8.62
N MET A 206 13.31 13.05 -9.23
CA MET A 206 14.66 13.52 -8.85
C MET A 206 15.05 14.89 -9.43
N THR A 207 14.20 15.48 -10.29
CA THR A 207 14.46 16.76 -10.96
C THR A 207 13.50 17.87 -10.52
N ARG A 208 12.73 17.65 -9.44
CA ARG A 208 11.73 18.60 -8.91
C ARG A 208 12.31 19.71 -8.04
N GLY A 209 13.63 19.80 -7.89
CA GLY A 209 14.27 20.79 -7.02
C GLY A 209 13.89 20.57 -5.56
N GLY A 210 13.31 21.59 -4.91
CA GLY A 210 12.89 21.52 -3.50
C GLY A 210 11.80 20.48 -3.21
N ASP A 211 11.05 20.06 -4.22
CA ASP A 211 9.97 19.05 -4.10
C ASP A 211 10.43 17.64 -4.50
N THR A 212 11.73 17.36 -4.43
CA THR A 212 12.29 16.04 -4.79
C THR A 212 11.70 14.94 -3.92
N ASN A 213 11.19 13.89 -4.55
CA ASN A 213 10.66 12.71 -3.86
C ASN A 213 11.52 11.48 -4.15
N GLU A 214 12.60 11.33 -3.38
CA GLU A 214 13.55 10.23 -3.53
C GLU A 214 12.89 8.84 -3.35
N VAL A 215 11.90 8.76 -2.46
CA VAL A 215 11.18 7.51 -2.16
C VAL A 215 10.36 7.06 -3.37
N MET A 216 9.59 7.97 -3.99
CA MET A 216 8.84 7.66 -5.20
C MET A 216 9.76 7.39 -6.38
N ALA A 217 10.87 8.13 -6.51
CA ALA A 217 11.89 7.84 -7.52
C ALA A 217 12.38 6.40 -7.42
N PHE A 218 12.77 5.97 -6.20
CA PHE A 218 13.21 4.61 -5.96
C PHE A 218 12.09 3.58 -6.19
N LYS A 219 10.84 3.88 -5.81
CA LYS A 219 9.70 3.01 -6.12
C LYS A 219 9.54 2.77 -7.61
N TYR A 220 9.59 3.82 -8.43
CA TYR A 220 9.46 3.69 -9.88
C TYR A 220 10.59 2.83 -10.47
N HIS A 221 11.82 3.06 -10.01
CA HIS A 221 12.97 2.23 -10.37
C HIS A 221 12.75 0.76 -9.98
N TYR A 222 12.29 0.50 -8.76
CA TYR A 222 12.01 -0.83 -8.25
C TYR A 222 10.95 -1.56 -9.09
N LEU A 223 9.83 -0.89 -9.38
CA LEU A 223 8.77 -1.43 -10.22
C LEU A 223 9.26 -1.74 -11.64
N ALA A 224 10.06 -0.84 -12.23
CA ALA A 224 10.65 -1.03 -13.55
C ALA A 224 11.63 -2.21 -13.56
N TYR A 225 12.44 -2.37 -12.51
CA TYR A 225 13.40 -3.46 -12.36
C TYR A 225 12.70 -4.82 -12.29
N VAL A 226 11.66 -4.95 -11.46
CA VAL A 226 10.87 -6.19 -11.36
C VAL A 226 10.15 -6.50 -12.68
N LEU A 227 9.52 -5.52 -13.31
CA LEU A 227 8.84 -5.69 -14.60
C LEU A 227 9.81 -6.16 -15.69
N ARG A 228 11.02 -5.58 -15.74
CA ARG A 228 12.07 -5.95 -16.70
C ARG A 228 12.54 -7.39 -16.52
N GLU A 229 12.73 -7.86 -15.29
CA GLU A 229 13.09 -9.27 -15.06
C GLU A 229 11.98 -10.23 -15.50
N ILE A 230 10.71 -9.89 -15.24
CA ILE A 230 9.56 -10.70 -15.67
C ILE A 230 9.46 -10.72 -17.21
N HIS A 231 9.63 -9.56 -17.84
CA HIS A 231 9.65 -9.44 -19.31
C HIS A 231 10.78 -10.26 -19.94
N ASN A 232 11.99 -10.22 -19.36
CA ASN A 232 13.13 -11.01 -19.83
C ASN A 232 12.87 -12.53 -19.75
N ILE A 233 12.15 -13.00 -18.72
CA ILE A 233 11.76 -14.41 -18.59
C ILE A 233 10.72 -14.80 -19.65
N ARG A 234 9.80 -13.89 -19.98
CA ARG A 234 8.80 -14.10 -21.03
C ARG A 234 9.45 -14.25 -22.40
N ASP A 235 10.42 -13.39 -22.71
CA ASP A 235 11.04 -13.33 -24.04
C ASP A 235 12.01 -14.50 -24.28
N LYS A 236 12.64 -15.03 -23.22
CA LYS A 236 13.53 -16.20 -23.27
C LYS A 236 12.79 -17.55 -23.42
N LYS A 237 11.55 -17.56 -23.93
CA LYS A 237 10.75 -18.79 -24.08
C LYS A 237 11.55 -19.84 -24.88
N PRO A 238 11.74 -21.06 -24.36
CA PRO A 238 12.53 -22.08 -25.04
C PRO A 238 11.87 -22.51 -26.35
N ASN A 239 12.68 -22.63 -27.41
CA ASN A 239 12.28 -22.93 -28.79
C ASN A 239 11.85 -24.40 -29.01
N SER A 240 11.51 -25.16 -27.97
CA SER A 240 11.27 -26.60 -28.08
C SER A 240 9.78 -26.94 -28.09
N ASP A 241 9.29 -27.42 -29.23
CA ASP A 241 7.95 -27.99 -29.51
C ASP A 241 7.59 -29.24 -28.66
N LYS A 242 8.28 -29.53 -27.55
CA LYS A 242 8.13 -30.79 -26.79
C LYS A 242 7.53 -30.68 -25.39
N ASP A 243 7.20 -29.48 -24.92
CA ASP A 243 6.47 -29.31 -23.66
C ASP A 243 5.38 -28.23 -23.84
N ASP A 244 4.19 -28.66 -24.25
CA ASP A 244 2.93 -27.88 -24.23
C ASP A 244 2.49 -27.47 -22.80
N LYS A 245 3.34 -27.63 -21.79
CA LYS A 245 3.16 -26.98 -20.50
C LYS A 245 3.41 -25.49 -20.69
N LYS A 246 2.31 -24.77 -20.95
CA LYS A 246 2.16 -23.30 -20.91
C LYS A 246 3.29 -22.66 -20.09
N HIS A 247 4.22 -21.98 -20.76
CA HIS A 247 5.35 -21.26 -20.13
C HIS A 247 4.79 -20.20 -19.19
N ASP A 248 4.58 -20.59 -17.93
CA ASP A 248 4.02 -19.74 -16.90
C ASP A 248 5.15 -18.87 -16.33
N VAL A 249 5.28 -17.67 -16.90
CA VAL A 249 6.29 -16.67 -16.53
C VAL A 249 6.24 -16.36 -15.03
N VAL A 250 5.05 -16.32 -14.43
CA VAL A 250 4.87 -16.04 -13.00
C VAL A 250 5.36 -17.21 -12.17
N GLU A 251 5.07 -18.45 -12.59
CA GLU A 251 5.60 -19.63 -11.91
C GLU A 251 7.13 -19.70 -11.98
N VAL A 252 7.73 -19.43 -13.15
CA VAL A 252 9.18 -19.42 -13.32
C VAL A 252 9.84 -18.36 -12.44
N PHE A 253 9.35 -17.12 -12.50
CA PHE A 253 9.85 -16.02 -11.68
C PHE A 253 9.68 -16.29 -10.17
N SER A 254 8.50 -16.74 -9.76
CA SER A 254 8.21 -17.01 -8.35
C SER A 254 9.05 -18.14 -7.78
N LYS A 255 9.21 -19.25 -8.52
CA LYS A 255 10.04 -20.36 -8.08
C LYS A 255 11.52 -19.99 -7.96
N LYS A 256 12.02 -19.10 -8.84
CA LYS A 256 13.39 -18.58 -8.75
C LYS A 256 13.61 -17.85 -7.42
N LEU A 257 12.70 -16.95 -7.04
CA LEU A 257 12.85 -16.12 -5.85
C LEU A 257 12.50 -16.83 -4.54
N LEU A 258 11.54 -17.75 -4.56
CA LEU A 258 11.10 -18.50 -3.37
C LEU A 258 11.97 -19.72 -3.06
N LYS A 259 13.00 -20.00 -3.87
CA LYS A 259 13.89 -21.14 -3.65
C LYS A 259 14.72 -20.90 -2.38
N PRO A 260 14.68 -21.82 -1.39
CA PRO A 260 15.50 -21.70 -0.20
C PRO A 260 17.00 -21.72 -0.54
N GLY A 261 17.76 -20.97 0.26
CA GLY A 261 19.21 -20.95 0.26
C GLY A 261 19.82 -22.25 0.76
N LYS A 262 21.14 -22.25 0.94
CA LYS A 262 21.90 -23.43 1.38
C LYS A 262 21.52 -23.88 2.79
N ASP A 263 21.10 -22.97 3.64
CA ASP A 263 20.63 -23.21 5.01
C ASP A 263 19.21 -23.81 5.06
N GLY A 264 18.50 -23.85 3.92
CA GLY A 264 17.13 -24.34 3.81
C GLY A 264 16.06 -23.37 4.31
N VAL A 265 16.42 -22.15 4.73
CA VAL A 265 15.50 -21.17 5.32
C VAL A 265 15.60 -19.81 4.62
N SER A 266 16.81 -19.31 4.33
CA SER A 266 17.01 -18.03 3.68
C SER A 266 16.47 -18.01 2.25
N LEU A 267 16.21 -16.82 1.72
CA LEU A 267 15.85 -16.62 0.32
C LEU A 267 16.99 -15.91 -0.43
N ASP A 268 18.18 -16.53 -0.48
CA ASP A 268 19.42 -15.94 -1.03
C ASP A 268 19.23 -15.32 -2.42
N LEU A 269 18.46 -15.98 -3.30
CA LEU A 269 18.20 -15.48 -4.66
C LEU A 269 17.29 -14.25 -4.67
N MET A 270 16.30 -14.19 -3.77
CA MET A 270 15.48 -12.98 -3.60
C MET A 270 16.32 -11.85 -3.04
N ASP A 271 17.14 -12.13 -2.04
CA ASP A 271 17.98 -11.13 -1.40
C ASP A 271 19.01 -10.55 -2.38
N THR A 272 19.66 -11.40 -3.18
CA THR A 272 20.58 -10.98 -4.24
C THR A 272 19.86 -10.14 -5.31
N PHE A 273 18.71 -10.61 -5.80
CA PHE A 273 17.90 -9.90 -6.79
C PHE A 273 17.53 -8.48 -6.35
N LEU A 274 17.17 -8.32 -5.06
CA LEU A 274 16.79 -7.03 -4.48
C LEU A 274 18.01 -6.13 -4.20
N LYS A 275 19.14 -6.70 -3.78
CA LYS A 275 20.41 -5.97 -3.64
C LYS A 275 20.92 -5.44 -4.98
N ASP A 276 20.79 -6.24 -6.03
CA ASP A 276 21.08 -5.82 -7.42
C ASP A 276 20.19 -4.65 -7.83
N CYS A 277 18.88 -4.72 -7.53
CA CYS A 277 17.95 -3.61 -7.76
C CYS A 277 18.41 -2.31 -7.08
N VAL A 278 18.82 -2.37 -5.81
CA VAL A 278 19.33 -1.20 -5.09
C VAL A 278 20.60 -0.67 -5.76
N ARG A 279 21.54 -1.55 -6.11
CA ARG A 279 22.83 -1.18 -6.75
C ARG A 279 22.65 -0.49 -8.10
N GLU A 280 21.63 -0.89 -8.85
CA GLU A 280 21.30 -0.34 -10.16
C GLU A 280 20.52 0.98 -10.09
N PHE A 281 20.15 1.46 -8.90
CA PHE A 281 19.48 2.75 -8.77
C PHE A 281 20.41 3.88 -9.27
N PRO A 282 19.97 4.70 -10.25
CA PRO A 282 20.87 5.64 -10.92
C PRO A 282 21.28 6.84 -10.07
N PHE A 283 20.53 7.18 -9.02
CA PHE A 283 20.76 8.37 -8.19
C PHE A 283 21.50 8.01 -6.90
N ARG A 284 22.82 7.81 -7.02
CA ARG A 284 23.65 7.30 -5.91
C ARG A 284 23.91 8.32 -4.80
N GLU A 285 23.83 9.61 -5.09
CA GLU A 285 24.09 10.66 -4.10
C GLU A 285 22.89 10.97 -3.19
N CYS A 286 21.73 10.35 -3.45
CA CYS A 286 20.52 10.66 -2.70
C CYS A 286 20.51 10.01 -1.30
N THR A 287 19.79 10.62 -0.37
CA THR A 287 19.77 10.18 1.03
C THR A 287 19.21 8.77 1.16
N THR A 288 18.14 8.49 0.42
CA THR A 288 17.43 7.22 0.39
C THR A 288 18.35 6.07 -0.04
N PHE A 289 19.16 6.28 -1.08
CA PHE A 289 20.14 5.29 -1.54
C PHE A 289 21.18 4.99 -0.45
N HIS A 290 21.78 6.03 0.13
CA HIS A 290 22.78 5.88 1.18
C HIS A 290 22.23 5.15 2.42
N GLN A 291 20.99 5.46 2.84
CA GLN A 291 20.33 4.76 3.95
C GLN A 291 20.12 3.27 3.66
N MET A 292 19.64 2.92 2.45
CA MET A 292 19.47 1.51 2.07
C MET A 292 20.81 0.77 2.03
N VAL A 293 21.84 1.36 1.39
CA VAL A 293 23.16 0.74 1.31
C VAL A 293 23.78 0.55 2.69
N SER A 294 23.69 1.57 3.56
CA SER A 294 24.17 1.47 4.95
C SER A 294 23.51 0.33 5.72
N SER A 295 22.18 0.17 5.59
CA SER A 295 21.44 -0.93 6.23
C SER A 295 21.86 -2.30 5.70
N LEU A 296 21.96 -2.42 4.37
CA LEU A 296 22.29 -3.68 3.68
C LEU A 296 23.76 -4.11 3.81
N ALA A 297 24.65 -3.17 4.15
CA ALA A 297 26.07 -3.40 4.39
C ALA A 297 26.43 -3.55 5.88
N SER A 298 25.44 -3.53 6.77
CA SER A 298 25.68 -3.70 8.21
C SER A 298 26.15 -5.12 8.55
N LYS A 299 26.67 -5.32 9.77
CA LYS A 299 27.25 -6.61 10.21
C LYS A 299 26.23 -7.75 10.19
N ASP A 300 24.98 -7.45 10.49
CA ASP A 300 23.85 -8.38 10.45
C ASP A 300 22.71 -7.71 9.66
N PRO A 301 22.80 -7.72 8.31
CA PRO A 301 21.91 -6.94 7.49
C PRO A 301 20.51 -7.55 7.51
N PRO A 302 19.45 -6.74 7.68
CA PRO A 302 18.09 -7.22 7.52
C PRO A 302 17.86 -7.72 6.08
N PRO A 303 16.85 -8.57 5.84
CA PRO A 303 16.50 -9.00 4.49
C PRO A 303 16.27 -7.81 3.57
N ALA A 304 16.78 -7.88 2.34
CA ALA A 304 16.70 -6.74 1.41
C ALA A 304 15.27 -6.28 1.12
N LEU A 305 14.31 -7.21 1.11
CA LEU A 305 12.90 -6.90 0.98
C LEU A 305 12.38 -6.02 2.13
N SER A 306 12.85 -6.26 3.36
CA SER A 306 12.47 -5.47 4.52
C SER A 306 12.95 -4.02 4.38
N VAL A 307 14.22 -3.84 3.99
CA VAL A 307 14.81 -2.50 3.78
C VAL A 307 14.04 -1.74 2.70
N ILE A 308 13.85 -2.34 1.53
CA ILE A 308 13.11 -1.73 0.41
C ILE A 308 11.67 -1.40 0.82
N ASN A 309 11.01 -2.30 1.56
CA ASN A 309 9.64 -2.08 2.03
C ASN A 309 9.55 -0.92 3.02
N CYS A 310 10.47 -0.83 3.99
CA CYS A 310 10.53 0.30 4.91
C CYS A 310 10.84 1.63 4.20
N THR A 311 11.68 1.60 3.16
CA THR A 311 11.97 2.78 2.33
C THR A 311 10.74 3.26 1.58
N ILE A 312 10.02 2.36 0.89
CA ILE A 312 8.88 2.73 0.02
C ILE A 312 7.59 2.99 0.83
N ASN A 313 7.32 2.18 1.85
CA ASN A 313 6.05 2.21 2.59
C ASN A 313 6.16 2.88 3.96
N GLY A 314 7.35 3.30 4.37
CA GLY A 314 7.63 3.84 5.70
C GLY A 314 7.96 2.74 6.72
N GLN A 315 8.67 3.15 7.77
CA GLN A 315 9.07 2.26 8.86
C GLN A 315 7.86 1.79 9.67
N ARG A 316 7.95 0.55 10.16
CA ARG A 316 6.96 -0.07 11.06
C ARG A 316 7.62 -0.32 12.41
N GLY A 317 7.10 0.29 13.46
CA GLY A 317 7.64 0.15 14.82
C GLY A 317 7.34 -1.19 15.46
N PHE A 318 6.20 -1.82 15.11
CA PHE A 318 5.73 -3.07 15.71
C PHE A 318 5.35 -4.06 14.60
N VAL A 319 6.18 -5.10 14.37
CA VAL A 319 6.02 -6.03 13.23
C VAL A 319 5.33 -7.34 13.63
N ASP A 320 5.31 -7.68 14.92
CA ASP A 320 5.22 -9.09 15.36
C ASP A 320 3.81 -9.72 15.40
N ALA A 321 2.76 -8.99 15.01
CA ALA A 321 1.38 -9.48 15.15
C ALA A 321 0.61 -9.67 13.82
N ILE A 322 1.17 -9.29 12.67
CA ILE A 322 0.44 -9.38 11.39
C ILE A 322 0.86 -10.67 10.66
N PRO A 323 -0.05 -11.62 10.41
CA PRO A 323 0.27 -12.78 9.60
C PRO A 323 0.44 -12.38 8.13
N TYR A 324 1.42 -12.98 7.45
CA TYR A 324 1.71 -12.73 6.04
C TYR A 324 1.54 -13.99 5.19
N CYS A 325 1.18 -13.81 3.93
CA CYS A 325 1.22 -14.88 2.94
C CYS A 325 2.67 -15.29 2.68
N SER A 326 2.99 -16.57 2.85
CA SER A 326 4.35 -17.10 2.65
C SER A 326 4.83 -17.10 1.20
N THR A 327 3.98 -16.70 0.25
CA THR A 327 4.32 -16.65 -1.18
C THR A 327 4.54 -15.22 -1.67
N CYS A 328 3.64 -14.31 -1.28
CA CYS A 328 3.57 -12.98 -1.86
C CYS A 328 3.59 -11.86 -0.81
N GLY A 329 3.83 -12.17 0.47
CA GLY A 329 3.96 -11.19 1.54
C GLY A 329 2.69 -10.38 1.83
N GLU A 330 1.53 -10.78 1.33
CA GLU A 330 0.27 -10.09 1.63
C GLU A 330 -0.10 -10.23 3.10
N GLU A 331 -0.54 -9.14 3.71
CA GLU A 331 -1.02 -9.13 5.08
C GLU A 331 -2.36 -9.82 5.22
N LYS A 332 -2.60 -10.43 6.39
CA LYS A 332 -3.87 -11.05 6.76
C LYS A 332 -4.39 -12.03 5.69
N PRO A 333 -3.57 -13.00 5.25
CA PRO A 333 -3.97 -13.98 4.25
C PRO A 333 -5.20 -14.78 4.70
N ALA A 334 -6.11 -15.05 3.75
CA ALA A 334 -7.41 -15.65 4.06
C ALA A 334 -7.37 -17.15 4.39
N LYS A 335 -6.32 -17.88 4.00
CA LYS A 335 -6.27 -19.35 4.10
C LYS A 335 -5.04 -19.84 4.83
N LYS A 336 -5.22 -20.88 5.66
CA LYS A 336 -4.11 -21.62 6.28
C LYS A 336 -3.92 -22.96 5.59
N CYS A 337 -2.68 -23.46 5.55
CA CYS A 337 -2.39 -24.81 5.05
C CYS A 337 -3.24 -25.84 5.81
N SER A 338 -3.95 -26.70 5.08
CA SER A 338 -4.86 -27.67 5.69
C SER A 338 -4.15 -28.71 6.57
N LYS A 339 -2.86 -28.96 6.33
CA LYS A 339 -2.05 -29.96 7.04
C LYS A 339 -1.38 -29.39 8.30
N CYS A 340 -0.46 -28.44 8.14
CA CYS A 340 0.33 -27.93 9.27
C CYS A 340 -0.32 -26.75 10.01
N LYS A 341 -1.28 -26.04 9.39
CA LYS A 341 -1.93 -24.81 9.91
C LYS A 341 -0.97 -23.64 10.23
N SER A 342 0.35 -23.83 10.18
CA SER A 342 1.38 -22.82 10.42
C SER A 342 1.54 -21.85 9.25
N VAL A 343 1.56 -22.36 8.02
CA VAL A 343 1.75 -21.58 6.80
C VAL A 343 0.43 -21.02 6.27
N GLN A 344 0.43 -19.79 5.79
CA GLN A 344 -0.76 -19.08 5.32
C GLN A 344 -0.61 -18.56 3.89
N TYR A 345 -1.73 -18.52 3.16
CA TYR A 345 -1.82 -18.15 1.75
C TYR A 345 -3.03 -17.25 1.50
N CYS A 346 -2.91 -16.33 0.54
CA CYS A 346 -4.08 -15.57 0.08
C CYS A 346 -5.13 -16.51 -0.53
N ASP A 347 -4.68 -17.41 -1.40
CA ASP A 347 -5.53 -18.28 -2.20
C ASP A 347 -4.79 -19.56 -2.64
N ARG A 348 -5.44 -20.33 -3.52
CA ARG A 348 -4.90 -21.57 -4.08
C ARG A 348 -3.69 -21.32 -4.97
N GLU A 349 -3.60 -20.15 -5.61
CA GLU A 349 -2.52 -19.83 -6.53
C GLU A 349 -1.22 -19.54 -5.77
N CYS A 350 -1.29 -18.74 -4.71
CA CYS A 350 -0.16 -18.55 -3.80
C CYS A 350 0.32 -19.90 -3.23
N GLN A 351 -0.62 -20.74 -2.76
CA GLN A 351 -0.28 -22.07 -2.28
C GLN A 351 0.44 -22.90 -3.35
N ARG A 352 -0.07 -22.93 -4.59
CA ARG A 352 0.54 -23.65 -5.72
C ARG A 352 1.98 -23.18 -5.98
N LEU A 353 2.20 -21.87 -6.02
CA LEU A 353 3.50 -21.26 -6.29
C LEU A 353 4.54 -21.56 -5.22
N HIS A 354 4.15 -21.69 -3.95
CA HIS A 354 5.07 -22.02 -2.85
C HIS A 354 5.16 -23.52 -2.53
N TRP A 355 4.21 -24.34 -3.03
CA TRP A 355 4.09 -25.74 -2.65
C TRP A 355 5.35 -26.57 -2.90
N PHE A 356 6.14 -26.24 -3.92
CA PHE A 356 7.38 -26.97 -4.24
C PHE A 356 8.41 -26.94 -3.09
N VAL A 357 8.40 -25.86 -2.29
CA VAL A 357 9.20 -25.70 -1.07
C VAL A 357 8.44 -26.31 0.10
N HIS A 358 7.22 -25.81 0.33
CA HIS A 358 6.47 -26.12 1.53
C HIS A 358 6.19 -27.61 1.70
N LYS A 359 5.95 -28.38 0.62
CA LYS A 359 5.67 -29.82 0.70
C LYS A 359 6.73 -30.63 1.43
N LYS A 360 8.00 -30.18 1.41
CA LYS A 360 9.12 -30.84 2.10
C LYS A 360 9.10 -30.58 3.60
N ALA A 361 8.65 -29.40 4.02
CA ALA A 361 8.56 -28.98 5.43
C ALA A 361 7.21 -29.34 6.07
N CYS A 362 6.13 -29.32 5.30
CA CYS A 362 4.75 -29.45 5.78
C CYS A 362 4.48 -30.75 6.53
N ASN A 363 5.13 -31.85 6.15
CA ASN A 363 4.98 -33.15 6.83
C ASN A 363 5.95 -33.32 8.02
N ARG A 364 6.97 -32.46 8.16
CA ARG A 364 7.97 -32.56 9.24
C ARG A 364 7.43 -32.05 10.58
N GLU A 365 6.45 -31.14 10.56
CA GLU A 365 5.82 -30.60 11.79
C GLU A 365 4.79 -31.55 12.42
N SER A 366 4.23 -32.50 11.65
CA SER A 366 3.26 -33.50 12.15
C SER A 366 3.86 -34.64 12.97
N SER A 367 5.19 -34.68 13.14
CA SER A 367 5.91 -35.69 13.93
C SER A 367 6.63 -35.14 15.16
N ALA A 368 6.48 -33.84 15.47
CA ALA A 368 6.90 -33.31 16.76
C ALA A 368 5.81 -33.62 17.80
N PRO A 369 6.14 -34.21 18.96
CA PRO A 369 5.16 -34.33 20.04
C PRO A 369 4.68 -32.93 20.40
N ALA A 370 3.37 -32.79 20.64
CA ALA A 370 2.79 -31.54 21.11
C ALA A 370 3.63 -31.01 22.29
N PRO A 371 3.98 -29.70 22.32
CA PRO A 371 4.63 -29.16 23.51
C PRO A 371 3.68 -29.43 24.68
N SER A 372 4.18 -30.16 25.68
CA SER A 372 3.48 -30.34 26.93
C SER A 372 3.11 -28.96 27.45
N ASN A 373 1.82 -28.73 27.72
CA ASN A 373 1.35 -27.58 28.50
C ASN A 373 1.89 -27.69 29.94
N ALA A 374 3.21 -27.54 30.10
CA ALA A 374 3.76 -27.08 31.36
C ALA A 374 3.42 -25.59 31.40
N LYS A 375 2.45 -25.21 32.24
CA LYS A 375 2.27 -23.81 32.63
C LYS A 375 3.61 -23.35 33.19
N VAL A 376 4.38 -22.61 32.39
CA VAL A 376 5.44 -21.78 32.91
C VAL A 376 4.71 -20.71 33.72
N ASN A 377 4.74 -20.84 35.04
CA ASN A 377 4.29 -19.79 35.94
C ASN A 377 5.30 -18.66 35.80
N ILE A 378 5.03 -17.75 34.87
CA ILE A 378 5.78 -16.50 34.74
C ILE A 378 5.30 -15.63 35.91
N ASP A 379 6.19 -15.34 36.86
CA ASP A 379 5.88 -14.39 37.93
C ASP A 379 5.79 -12.99 37.31
N ALA A 380 4.55 -12.50 37.19
CA ALA A 380 4.27 -11.19 36.59
C ALA A 380 4.98 -10.04 37.33
N ASN A 381 5.30 -10.23 38.61
CA ASN A 381 6.00 -9.21 39.39
C ASN A 381 7.49 -9.16 39.06
N GLU A 382 8.11 -10.32 38.80
CA GLU A 382 9.52 -10.41 38.39
C GLU A 382 9.70 -9.78 37.01
N LEU A 383 8.82 -10.13 36.06
CA LEU A 383 8.82 -9.56 34.71
C LEU A 383 8.56 -8.05 34.72
N SER A 384 7.64 -7.57 35.57
CA SER A 384 7.39 -6.14 35.72
C SER A 384 8.57 -5.39 36.35
N SER A 385 9.33 -6.03 37.25
CA SER A 385 10.52 -5.44 37.86
C SER A 385 11.69 -5.35 36.87
N GLU A 386 11.89 -6.38 36.04
CA GLU A 386 12.91 -6.39 34.99
C GLU A 386 12.61 -5.34 33.93
N LEU A 387 11.34 -5.21 33.53
CA LEU A 387 10.92 -4.19 32.57
C LEU A 387 11.07 -2.77 33.12
N GLN A 388 10.81 -2.53 34.40
CA GLN A 388 11.04 -1.22 35.03
C GLN A 388 12.52 -0.87 35.14
N ASN A 389 13.38 -1.86 35.42
CA ASN A 389 14.82 -1.67 35.49
C ASN A 389 15.45 -1.34 34.12
N LEU A 390 14.85 -1.79 33.03
CA LEU A 390 15.29 -1.46 31.66
C LEU A 390 14.94 -0.02 31.24
N VAL A 391 13.96 0.62 31.88
CA VAL A 391 13.53 2.00 31.57
C VAL A 391 14.27 3.03 32.44
N ALA A 392 14.86 2.60 33.56
CA ALA A 392 15.58 3.45 34.51
C ALA A 392 17.10 3.55 34.27
N GLY A 393 17.62 2.90 33.21
CA GLY A 393 19.04 2.84 32.86
C GLY A 393 19.50 3.90 31.86
#